data_AF-A0A918GY16-F1
#
_entry.id   AF-A0A918GY16-F1
#
_cell.length_a   1.000
_cell.length_b   1.000
_cell.length_c   1.000
_cell.angle_alpha   90.00
_cell.angle_beta   90.00
_cell.angle_gamma   90.00
#
_symmetry.space_group_name_H-M   'P 1'
#
loop_
_entity.id
_entity.type
_entity.pdbx_description
1 polymer ?
#
loop_
_entity_poly.entity_id
_entity_poly.type
_entity_poly.pdbx_seq_one_letter_code
_entity_poly.pdbx_strand_id
1 'polypeptide(L)'
;MGTTRSAAALELWRDRLEGSVVAIGNAPTALFRLLEMIDQGAPRPAAVLGIPVGFIGAAESKDALAAHVSGVEHLVVRGRRGGSAMAAAAINAIAHEAEIQA
;
A
#
# COMPACT_ATOMS: atom_id res chain seq x y z
N MET A 1 -0.12 -21.29 -3.77
CA MET A 1 0.72 -20.13 -3.39
C MET A 1 1.24 -20.17 -1.95
N GLY A 2 0.74 -21.00 -1.02
CA GLY A 2 1.34 -21.10 0.33
C GLY A 2 1.43 -19.77 1.10
N THR A 3 0.50 -18.83 0.82
CA THR A 3 0.54 -17.45 1.32
C THR A 3 -0.84 -17.03 1.82
N THR A 4 -0.93 -15.87 2.46
CA THR A 4 -2.21 -15.29 2.93
C THR A 4 -3.13 -14.95 1.76
N ARG A 5 -4.46 -14.97 2.00
CA ARG A 5 -5.45 -14.59 0.99
C ARG A 5 -5.23 -13.16 0.47
N SER A 6 -4.89 -12.23 1.35
CA SER A 6 -4.64 -10.83 0.98
C SER A 6 -3.45 -10.68 0.03
N ALA A 7 -2.37 -11.43 0.24
CA ALA A 7 -1.24 -11.44 -0.68
C ALA A 7 -1.60 -12.10 -2.03
N ALA A 8 -2.27 -13.25 -2.01
CA ALA A 8 -2.67 -13.95 -3.24
C ALA A 8 -3.60 -13.11 -4.13
N ALA A 9 -4.44 -12.27 -3.54
CA ALA A 9 -5.38 -11.41 -4.29
C ALA A 9 -4.68 -10.37 -5.18
N LEU A 10 -3.44 -9.97 -4.88
CA LEU A 10 -2.71 -8.98 -5.67
C LEU A 10 -2.37 -9.47 -7.08
N GLU A 11 -2.27 -10.79 -7.29
CA GLU A 11 -2.07 -11.34 -8.64
C GLU A 11 -3.21 -10.96 -9.59
N LEU A 12 -4.41 -10.75 -9.05
CA LEU A 12 -5.61 -10.34 -9.81
C LEU A 12 -5.60 -8.84 -10.15
N TRP A 13 -4.57 -8.10 -9.75
CA TRP A 13 -4.43 -6.66 -10.02
C TRP A 13 -3.40 -6.36 -11.11
N ARG A 14 -2.62 -7.34 -11.59
CA ARG A 14 -1.49 -7.11 -12.51
C ARG A 14 -1.85 -6.26 -13.72
N ASP A 15 -2.99 -6.55 -14.34
CA ASP A 15 -3.51 -5.88 -15.53
C ASP A 15 -4.02 -4.45 -15.27
N ARG A 16 -4.23 -4.09 -14.00
CA ARG A 16 -4.74 -2.79 -13.55
C ARG A 16 -3.76 -2.03 -12.66
N LEU A 17 -2.54 -2.53 -12.50
CA LEU A 17 -1.59 -1.98 -11.54
C LEU A 17 -0.93 -0.70 -12.06
N GLU A 18 -0.67 -0.63 -13.36
CA GLU A 18 -0.01 0.53 -13.99
C GLU A 18 -0.78 1.83 -13.73
N GLY A 19 -0.11 2.82 -13.14
CA GLY A 19 -0.70 4.14 -12.86
C GLY A 19 -1.80 4.15 -11.79
N SER A 20 -2.08 3.02 -11.13
CA SER A 20 -3.12 2.94 -10.09
C SER A 20 -2.72 3.61 -8.78
N VAL A 21 -3.70 3.95 -7.95
CA VAL A 21 -3.49 4.28 -6.53
C VAL A 21 -3.82 3.06 -5.70
N VAL A 22 -2.81 2.47 -5.06
CA VAL A 22 -2.99 1.26 -4.24
C VAL A 22 -3.16 1.63 -2.78
N ALA A 23 -4.28 1.20 -2.17
CA ALA A 23 -4.55 1.42 -0.75
C ALA A 23 -4.53 0.10 0.03
N ILE A 24 -3.58 -0.05 0.96
CA ILE A 24 -3.46 -1.23 1.83
C ILE A 24 -3.59 -0.79 3.27
N GLY A 25 -4.81 -0.87 3.81
CA GLY A 25 -5.12 -0.44 5.17
C GLY A 25 -5.05 -1.54 6.25
N ASN A 26 -4.90 -2.81 5.87
CA ASN A 26 -4.96 -3.92 6.83
C ASN A 26 -3.76 -4.85 6.73
N ALA A 27 -3.64 -5.60 5.64
CA ALA A 27 -2.73 -6.74 5.57
C ALA A 27 -1.28 -6.34 5.25
N PRO A 28 -0.31 -6.52 6.17
CA PRO A 28 1.10 -6.27 5.88
C PRO A 28 1.64 -7.18 4.77
N THR A 29 1.13 -8.41 4.69
CA THR A 29 1.51 -9.39 3.66
C THR A 29 1.09 -8.97 2.25
N ALA A 30 0.00 -8.21 2.12
CA ALA A 30 -0.37 -7.62 0.84
C ALA A 30 0.65 -6.56 0.41
N LEU A 31 1.13 -5.73 1.36
CA LEU A 31 2.14 -4.73 1.05
C LEU A 31 3.48 -5.36 0.68
N PHE A 32 3.94 -6.37 1.42
CA PHE A 32 5.14 -7.14 1.02
C PHE A 32 4.98 -7.76 -0.37
N ARG A 33 3.83 -8.39 -0.65
CA ARG A 33 3.60 -9.00 -1.97
C ARG A 33 3.61 -7.98 -3.09
N LEU A 34 3.06 -6.77 -2.87
CA LEU A 34 3.11 -5.70 -3.86
C LEU A 34 4.55 -5.33 -4.22
N LEU A 35 5.42 -5.20 -3.22
CA LEU A 35 6.84 -4.89 -3.42
C LEU A 35 7.55 -6.00 -4.20
N GLU A 36 7.36 -7.26 -3.79
CA GLU A 36 7.89 -8.41 -4.52
C GLU A 36 7.40 -8.47 -5.98
N MET A 37 6.13 -8.11 -6.24
CA MET A 37 5.61 -8.05 -7.60
C MET A 37 6.32 -6.97 -8.42
N ILE A 38 6.56 -5.79 -7.85
CA ILE A 38 7.30 -4.70 -8.51
C ILE A 38 8.75 -5.15 -8.82
N ASP A 39 9.42 -5.82 -7.87
CA ASP A 39 10.76 -6.38 -8.08
C ASP A 39 10.79 -7.44 -9.20
N GLN A 40 9.69 -8.18 -9.35
CA GLN A 40 9.48 -9.15 -10.42
C GLN A 40 9.10 -8.51 -11.77
N GLY A 41 9.11 -7.17 -11.86
CA GLY A 41 8.81 -6.43 -13.08
C GLY A 41 7.32 -6.23 -13.34
N ALA A 42 6.47 -6.33 -12.31
CA ALA A 42 5.07 -5.94 -12.46
C ALA A 42 4.95 -4.43 -12.77
N PRO A 43 3.89 -4.02 -13.48
CA PRO A 43 3.60 -2.61 -13.73
C PRO A 43 3.51 -1.81 -12.43
N ARG A 44 3.85 -0.52 -12.47
CA ARG A 44 4.02 0.28 -11.24
C ARG A 44 2.76 1.10 -10.94
N PRO A 45 2.27 1.11 -9.69
CA PRO A 45 1.24 2.06 -9.31
C PRO A 45 1.80 3.48 -9.32
N ALA A 46 0.93 4.47 -9.52
CA ALA A 46 1.25 5.88 -9.39
C ALA A 46 1.58 6.24 -7.94
N ALA A 47 0.86 5.65 -6.97
CA ALA A 47 1.13 5.84 -5.54
C ALA A 47 0.65 4.66 -4.68
N VAL A 48 1.25 4.49 -3.50
CA VAL A 48 0.86 3.47 -2.51
C VAL A 48 0.57 4.10 -1.14
N LEU A 49 -0.67 3.95 -0.68
CA LEU A 49 -1.05 4.21 0.71
C LEU A 49 -0.83 2.94 1.54
N GLY A 50 0.41 2.79 2.03
CA GLY A 50 0.85 1.69 2.87
C GLY A 50 0.50 1.94 4.34
N ILE A 51 -0.75 1.67 4.73
CA ILE A 51 -1.25 1.94 6.08
C ILE A 51 -1.74 0.66 6.80
N PRO A 52 -1.07 -0.51 6.67
CA PRO A 52 -1.47 -1.67 7.44
C PRO A 52 -1.28 -1.43 8.95
N VAL A 53 -2.22 -1.95 9.73
CA VAL A 53 -2.18 -2.00 11.19
C VAL A 53 -1.76 -3.39 11.64
N GLY A 54 -1.05 -3.49 12.76
CA GLY A 54 -0.82 -4.79 13.38
C GLY A 54 0.47 -4.87 14.16
N PHE A 55 0.65 -6.03 14.80
CA PHE A 55 1.81 -6.33 15.63
C PHE A 55 2.88 -7.16 14.92
N ILE A 56 2.53 -7.79 13.79
CA ILE A 56 3.42 -8.67 13.03
C ILE A 56 3.53 -8.10 11.61
N GLY A 57 4.74 -7.67 11.22
CA GLY A 57 5.07 -7.22 9.86
C GLY A 57 4.51 -5.84 9.48
N ALA A 58 3.66 -5.22 10.29
CA ALA A 58 3.05 -3.93 9.94
C ALA A 58 4.10 -2.82 9.84
N ALA A 59 4.95 -2.67 10.86
CA ALA A 59 6.01 -1.66 10.84
C ALA A 59 7.01 -1.97 9.71
N GLU A 60 7.43 -3.22 9.63
CA GLU A 60 8.44 -3.72 8.71
C GLU A 60 8.01 -3.58 7.25
N SER A 61 6.75 -3.86 6.91
CA SER A 61 6.23 -3.68 5.54
C SER A 61 6.16 -2.22 5.12
N LYS A 62 5.87 -1.31 6.05
CA LYS A 62 5.83 0.14 5.79
C LYS A 62 7.23 0.71 5.65
N ASP A 63 8.17 0.26 6.47
CA ASP A 63 9.58 0.65 6.36
C ASP A 63 10.18 0.10 5.06
N ALA A 64 9.82 -1.12 4.67
CA ALA A 64 10.21 -1.69 3.38
C ALA A 64 9.66 -0.90 2.19
N LEU A 65 8.40 -0.46 2.23
CA LEU A 65 7.83 0.45 1.21
C LEU A 65 8.61 1.76 1.15
N ALA A 66 8.88 2.37 2.31
CA ALA A 66 9.54 3.67 2.38
C ALA A 66 11.01 3.64 1.91
N ALA A 67 11.68 2.50 2.08
CA ALA A 67 13.06 2.28 1.64
C ALA A 67 13.17 1.59 0.27
N HIS A 68 12.05 1.33 -0.42
CA HIS A 68 12.06 0.50 -1.61
C HIS A 68 12.79 1.16 -2.79
N VAL A 69 13.66 0.42 -3.47
CA VAL A 69 14.50 0.94 -4.57
C VAL A 69 13.70 1.43 -5.77
N SER A 70 12.48 0.93 -5.96
CA SER A 70 11.60 1.43 -7.02
C SER A 70 11.30 2.93 -6.86
N GLY A 71 11.28 3.46 -5.64
CA GLY A 71 10.96 4.86 -5.36
C GLY A 71 9.53 5.22 -5.75
N VAL A 72 8.58 4.29 -5.60
CA VAL A 72 7.15 4.58 -5.80
C VAL A 72 6.69 5.59 -4.75
N GLU A 73 5.92 6.60 -5.18
CA GLU A 73 5.31 7.60 -4.30
C GLU A 73 4.45 6.90 -3.25
N HIS A 74 4.59 7.29 -1.98
CA HIS A 74 3.92 6.58 -0.90
C HIS A 74 3.56 7.45 0.28
N LEU A 75 2.55 6.98 1.02
CA LEU A 75 2.18 7.49 2.33
C LEU A 75 2.13 6.34 3.31
N VAL A 76 2.82 6.49 4.44
CA VAL A 76 2.87 5.50 5.52
C VAL A 76 2.63 6.14 6.87
N VAL A 77 1.95 5.41 7.76
CA VAL A 77 1.91 5.72 9.20
C VAL A 77 2.94 4.82 9.88
N ARG A 78 4.10 5.35 10.28
CA ARG A 78 5.20 4.54 10.84
C ARG A 78 4.79 3.74 12.09
N GLY A 79 5.46 2.61 12.29
CA GLY A 79 5.24 1.71 13.42
C GLY A 79 4.00 0.82 13.24
N ARG A 80 3.29 0.50 14.33
CA ARG A 80 2.22 -0.51 14.34
C ARG A 80 0.81 0.02 14.03
N ARG A 81 0.62 1.34 14.06
CA ARG A 81 -0.67 1.99 13.82
C ARG A 81 -0.99 2.07 12.34
N GLY A 82 -2.26 2.04 12.01
CA GLY A 82 -2.77 2.10 10.65
C GLY A 82 -4.26 1.77 10.64
N GLY A 83 -4.75 1.17 9.56
CA GLY A 83 -6.12 0.68 9.47
C GLY A 83 -6.85 1.18 8.25
N SER A 84 -7.91 0.47 7.88
CA SER A 84 -8.76 0.82 6.74
C SER A 84 -9.38 2.20 6.87
N ALA A 85 -9.73 2.65 8.08
CA ALA A 85 -10.26 3.99 8.31
C ALA A 85 -9.26 5.09 7.94
N MET A 86 -7.99 4.94 8.31
CA MET A 86 -6.93 5.88 7.95
C MET A 86 -6.62 5.84 6.45
N ALA A 87 -6.61 4.65 5.85
CA ALA A 87 -6.42 4.50 4.40
C ALA A 87 -7.54 5.17 3.60
N ALA A 88 -8.80 4.97 3.98
CA ALA A 88 -9.94 5.63 3.35
C ALA A 88 -9.91 7.14 3.54
N ALA A 89 -9.59 7.62 4.75
CA ALA A 89 -9.44 9.05 5.02
C ALA A 89 -8.36 9.70 4.13
N ALA A 90 -7.21 9.04 3.98
CA ALA A 90 -6.14 9.51 3.10
C ALA A 90 -6.57 9.57 1.63
N ILE A 91 -7.27 8.54 1.13
CA ILE A 91 -7.85 8.58 -0.23
C ILE A 91 -8.82 9.76 -0.37
N ASN A 92 -9.76 9.93 0.56
CA ASN A 92 -10.76 10.98 0.50
C ASN A 92 -10.11 12.38 0.48
N ALA A 93 -9.09 12.61 1.31
CA ALA A 93 -8.37 13.87 1.37
C ALA A 93 -7.61 14.18 0.06
N ILE A 94 -7.05 13.15 -0.60
CA ILE A 94 -6.34 13.31 -1.89
C ILE A 94 -7.33 13.53 -3.05
N ALA A 95 -8.52 12.95 -2.97
CA ALA A 95 -9.49 12.98 -4.06
C ALA A 95 -10.20 14.33 -4.25
N HIS A 96 -10.17 15.24 -3.27
CA HIS A 96 -10.93 16.48 -3.34
C HIS A 96 -10.24 17.65 -2.61
N GLU A 97 -10.15 18.82 -3.24
CA GLU A 97 -9.49 20.01 -2.69
C GLU A 97 -10.39 20.84 -1.73
N ALA A 98 -11.66 20.46 -1.59
CA ALA A 98 -12.68 21.30 -0.94
C ALA A 98 -12.41 21.58 0.54
N GLU A 99 -11.76 20.65 1.24
CA GLU A 99 -11.42 20.83 2.67
C GLU A 99 -10.07 21.53 2.90
N ILE A 100 -9.27 21.77 1.85
CA ILE A 100 -7.93 22.39 1.95
C ILE A 100 -8.00 23.93 1.97
N GLN A 101 -9.15 24.51 1.58
CA GLN A 101 -9.36 25.96 1.41
C GLN A 101 -10.14 26.62 2.58
N ALA A 102 -10.30 25.95 3.73
CA ALA A 102 -11.01 26.46 4.91
C ALA A 102 -10.09 27.19 5.90
#